data_AF-A0AAU6ZSM3-F1
#
_entry.id   AF-A0AAU6ZSM3-F1
#
_cell.length_a   1.000
_cell.length_b   1.000
_cell.length_c   1.000
_cell.angle_alpha   90.00
_cell.angle_beta   90.00
_cell.angle_gamma   90.00
#
_symmetry.space_group_name_H-M   'P 1'
#
loop_
_entity.id
_entity.type
_entity.pdbx_description
1 polymer ?
#
loop_
_entity_poly.entity_id
_entity_poly.type
_entity_poly.pdbx_seq_one_letter_code
_entity_poly.pdbx_strand_id
1 'polypeptide(L)'
;MERRRIARDLHDGAQQHIVFRGLMARQLSLSATDPDVAASAAGIADGMTGLLAGFRDLIAGIMPAPLLDRGLLPAVHLLAERMPIPTTVTAYVPAGELPTDAESTLYFTVSEALTNVVKLAAATSTQVGINRVGDNPRW
;
A
#
# COMPACT_ATOMS: atom_id res chain seq x y z
N MET A 1 -6.00 7.41 -16.83
CA MET A 1 -5.88 6.07 -17.43
C MET A 1 -4.42 5.70 -17.68
N GLU A 2 -3.70 6.41 -18.55
CA GLU A 2 -2.34 5.99 -18.97
C GLU A 2 -1.27 6.06 -17.86
N ARG A 3 -1.24 7.11 -17.04
CA ARG A 3 -0.34 7.18 -15.87
C ARG A 3 -0.57 6.06 -14.84
N ARG A 4 -1.82 5.61 -14.68
CA ARG A 4 -2.22 4.54 -13.74
C ARG A 4 -1.82 3.17 -14.27
N ARG A 5 -1.91 2.96 -15.59
CA ARG A 5 -1.41 1.78 -16.28
C ARG A 5 0.12 1.73 -16.24
N ILE A 6 0.80 2.82 -16.57
CA ILE A 6 2.27 2.90 -16.51
C ILE A 6 2.78 2.68 -15.09
N ALA A 7 2.17 3.28 -14.07
CA ALA A 7 2.57 3.06 -12.68
C ALA A 7 2.34 1.61 -12.22
N ARG A 8 1.24 0.98 -12.64
CA ARG A 8 0.92 -0.42 -12.32
C ARG A 8 1.81 -1.40 -13.08
N ASP A 9 1.99 -1.20 -14.38
CA ASP A 9 2.89 -1.98 -15.23
C ASP A 9 4.35 -1.85 -14.75
N LEU A 10 4.75 -0.65 -14.29
CA LEU A 10 6.05 -0.43 -13.67
C LEU A 10 6.16 -1.09 -12.29
N HIS A 11 5.10 -1.05 -11.47
CA HIS A 11 5.05 -1.70 -10.16
C HIS A 11 5.17 -3.21 -10.29
N ASP A 12 4.27 -3.82 -11.06
CA ASP A 12 4.20 -5.26 -11.24
C ASP A 12 5.42 -5.77 -12.00
N GLY A 13 5.82 -5.07 -13.07
CA GLY A 13 7.00 -5.42 -13.86
C GLY A 13 8.30 -5.31 -13.06
N ALA A 14 8.48 -4.24 -12.27
CA ALA A 14 9.66 -4.09 -11.42
C ALA A 14 9.66 -5.09 -10.26
N GLN A 15 8.52 -5.35 -9.62
CA GLN A 15 8.44 -6.36 -8.56
C GLN A 15 8.74 -7.76 -9.07
N GLN A 16 8.15 -8.14 -10.21
CA GLN A 16 8.42 -9.43 -10.84
C GLN A 16 9.91 -9.57 -11.20
N HIS A 17 10.51 -8.51 -11.75
CA HIS A 17 11.94 -8.49 -12.04
C HIS A 17 12.80 -8.65 -10.77
N ILE A 18 12.49 -7.93 -9.69
CA ILE A 18 13.25 -8.00 -8.43
C ILE A 18 13.13 -9.39 -7.80
N VAL A 19 11.91 -9.93 -7.73
CA VAL A 19 11.66 -11.28 -7.20
C VAL A 19 12.40 -12.34 -8.02
N PHE A 20 12.29 -12.27 -9.35
CA PHE A 20 12.96 -13.21 -10.25
C PHE A 20 14.48 -13.18 -10.09
N ARG A 21 15.08 -11.98 -10.02
CA ARG A 21 16.52 -11.83 -9.78
C ARG A 21 16.95 -12.36 -8.42
N GLY A 22 16.14 -12.12 -7.37
CA GLY A 22 16.37 -12.67 -6.04
C GLY A 22 16.35 -14.21 -6.03
N LEU A 23 15.39 -14.82 -6.73
CA LEU A 23 15.31 -16.28 -6.88
C LEU A 23 16.50 -16.85 -7.64
N MET A 24 16.93 -16.22 -8.74
CA MET A 24 18.12 -16.67 -9.48
C MET A 24 19.39 -16.59 -8.62
N ALA A 25 19.56 -15.50 -7.87
CA ALA A 25 20.69 -15.34 -6.96
C ALA A 25 20.66 -16.38 -5.83
N ARG A 26 19.48 -16.68 -5.28
CA ARG A 26 19.30 -17.73 -4.27
C ARG A 26 19.58 -19.13 -4.82
N GLN A 27 19.16 -19.40 -6.06
CA GLN A 27 19.47 -20.67 -6.70
C GLN A 27 20.98 -20.82 -6.91
N LEU A 28 21.65 -19.78 -7.40
CA LEU A 28 23.10 -19.77 -7.57
C LEU A 28 23.83 -20.00 -6.23
N SER A 29 23.36 -19.37 -5.15
CA SER A 29 23.96 -19.55 -3.82
C SER A 29 23.88 -20.99 -3.31
N LEU A 30 22.83 -21.72 -3.70
CA LEU A 30 22.62 -23.12 -3.29
C LEU A 30 23.38 -24.10 -4.18
N SER A 31 23.64 -23.74 -5.44
CA SER A 31 24.30 -24.63 -6.42
C SER A 31 25.81 -24.38 -6.58
N ALA A 32 26.33 -23.26 -6.09
CA ALA A 32 27.75 -22.91 -6.23
C ALA A 32 28.65 -23.79 -5.38
N THR A 33 29.72 -24.31 -6.00
CA THR A 33 30.75 -25.11 -5.33
C THR A 33 31.80 -24.26 -4.64
N ASP A 34 32.03 -23.05 -5.15
CA ASP A 34 32.93 -22.06 -4.56
C ASP A 34 32.20 -21.32 -3.41
N PRO A 35 32.71 -21.40 -2.17
CA PRO A 35 32.11 -20.75 -1.00
C PRO A 35 31.96 -19.23 -1.14
N ASP A 36 32.89 -18.55 -1.80
CA ASP A 36 32.85 -17.09 -1.95
C ASP A 36 31.77 -16.69 -2.97
N VAL A 37 31.61 -17.47 -4.04
CA VAL A 37 30.51 -17.30 -5.00
C VAL A 37 29.16 -17.56 -4.33
N ALA A 38 29.07 -18.62 -3.51
CA ALA A 38 27.85 -18.94 -2.77
C ALA A 38 27.45 -17.81 -1.80
N ALA A 39 28.42 -17.28 -1.03
CA ALA A 39 28.19 -16.20 -0.09
C ALA A 39 27.79 -14.89 -0.80
N SER A 40 28.46 -14.55 -1.91
CA SER A 40 28.13 -13.37 -2.71
C SER A 40 26.71 -13.46 -3.31
N ALA A 41 26.35 -14.62 -3.87
CA ALA A 41 25.02 -14.85 -4.41
C ALA A 41 23.92 -14.81 -3.34
N ALA A 42 24.19 -15.31 -2.14
CA ALA A 42 23.27 -15.18 -1.00
C ALA A 42 23.08 -13.71 -0.61
N GLY A 43 24.15 -12.93 -0.54
CA GLY A 43 24.08 -11.49 -0.28
C GLY A 43 23.27 -10.72 -1.33
N ILE A 44 23.37 -11.09 -2.61
CA ILE A 44 22.54 -10.52 -3.67
C ILE A 44 21.06 -10.87 -3.47
N ALA A 45 20.75 -12.12 -3.12
CA ALA A 45 19.37 -12.54 -2.87
C ALA A 45 18.74 -11.77 -1.68
N ASP A 46 19.49 -11.60 -0.60
CA ASP A 46 19.06 -10.83 0.56
C ASP A 46 18.91 -9.34 0.20
N GLY A 47 19.83 -8.79 -0.59
CA GLY A 47 19.75 -7.44 -1.13
C GLY A 47 18.51 -7.19 -2.00
N MET A 48 18.13 -8.16 -2.86
CA MET A 48 16.88 -8.09 -3.64
C MET A 48 15.64 -8.12 -2.74
N THR A 49 15.68 -8.89 -1.64
CA THR A 49 14.60 -8.93 -0.65
C THR A 49 14.45 -7.57 0.04
N GLY A 50 15.57 -6.96 0.45
CA GLY A 50 15.59 -5.60 1.02
C GLY A 50 15.13 -4.53 0.03
N LEU A 51 15.55 -4.62 -1.25
CA LEU A 51 15.11 -3.74 -2.32
C LEU A 51 13.61 -3.84 -2.56
N LEU A 52 13.04 -5.04 -2.54
CA LEU A 52 11.60 -5.25 -2.68
C LEU A 52 10.82 -4.63 -1.52
N ALA A 53 11.33 -4.74 -0.29
CA ALA A 53 10.75 -4.08 0.88
C ALA A 53 10.80 -2.55 0.73
N GLY A 54 11.97 -1.99 0.40
CA GLY A 54 12.11 -0.55 0.17
C GLY A 54 11.26 -0.03 -0.98
N PHE A 55 11.12 -0.78 -2.08
CA PHE A 55 10.25 -0.44 -3.20
C PHE A 55 8.77 -0.41 -2.80
N ARG A 56 8.33 -1.36 -1.96
CA ARG A 56 6.96 -1.37 -1.40
C ARG A 56 6.73 -0.17 -0.50
N ASP A 57 7.69 0.21 0.33
CA ASP A 57 7.60 1.38 1.21
C ASP A 57 7.54 2.69 0.41
N LEU A 58 8.36 2.80 -0.65
CA LEU A 58 8.42 3.97 -1.53
C LEU A 58 7.12 4.15 -2.32
N ILE A 59 6.50 3.05 -2.76
CA ILE A 59 5.21 3.07 -3.45
C ILE A 59 4.06 3.30 -2.48
N ALA A 60 4.14 2.80 -1.23
CA ALA A 60 3.16 3.11 -0.20
C ALA A 60 3.08 4.62 0.10
N GLY A 61 4.17 5.37 -0.11
CA GLY A 61 4.18 6.83 -0.06
C GLY A 61 3.47 7.54 -1.24
N ILE A 62 3.15 6.82 -2.32
CA ILE A 62 2.57 7.40 -3.55
C ILE A 62 1.15 6.88 -3.79
N MET A 63 0.90 5.58 -3.68
CA MET A 63 -0.42 4.94 -3.81
C MET A 63 -0.41 3.59 -3.05
N PRO A 64 -1.18 3.45 -1.97
CA PRO A 64 -1.25 2.21 -1.21
C PRO A 64 -1.82 1.06 -2.04
N ALA A 65 -1.25 -0.14 -1.92
CA ALA A 65 -1.71 -1.33 -2.64
C ALA A 65 -3.23 -1.62 -2.49
N PRO A 66 -3.85 -1.49 -1.30
CA PRO A 66 -5.29 -1.69 -1.18
C PRO A 66 -6.14 -0.71 -2.02
N LEU A 67 -5.65 0.52 -2.20
CA LEU A 67 -6.32 1.54 -3.01
C LEU A 67 -6.24 1.21 -4.50
N LEU A 68 -5.11 0.64 -4.94
CA LEU A 68 -4.91 0.19 -6.31
C LEU A 68 -5.77 -1.02 -6.67
N ASP A 69 -5.86 -1.99 -5.76
CA ASP A 69 -6.49 -3.29 -6.03
C ASP A 69 -8.01 -3.26 -5.87
N ARG A 70 -8.50 -2.50 -4.89
CA ARG A 70 -9.89 -2.59 -4.42
C ARG A 70 -10.61 -1.24 -4.37
N GLY A 71 -9.92 -0.15 -4.68
CA GLY A 71 -10.47 1.20 -4.64
C GLY A 71 -10.53 1.78 -3.22
N LEU A 72 -11.09 2.99 -3.11
CA LEU A 72 -11.03 3.81 -1.89
C LEU A 72 -11.69 3.13 -0.68
N LEU A 73 -12.91 2.63 -0.84
CA LEU A 73 -13.71 2.18 0.30
C LEU A 73 -13.10 0.96 1.01
N PRO A 74 -12.69 -0.11 0.30
CA PRO A 74 -12.00 -1.24 0.94
C PRO A 74 -10.66 -0.82 1.56
N ALA A 75 -9.94 0.11 0.93
CA ALA A 75 -8.66 0.60 1.45
C ALA A 75 -8.84 1.35 2.78
N VAL A 76 -9.90 2.15 2.93
CA VAL A 76 -10.22 2.87 4.18
C VAL A 76 -10.73 1.92 5.26
N HIS A 77 -11.48 0.87 4.91
CA HIS A 77 -11.87 -0.16 5.89
C HIS A 77 -10.65 -0.85 6.50
N LEU A 78 -9.64 -1.17 5.69
CA LEU A 78 -8.39 -1.75 6.18
C LEU A 78 -7.62 -0.81 7.13
N LEU A 79 -7.74 0.51 6.98
CA LEU A 79 -7.19 1.46 7.95
C LEU A 79 -7.97 1.41 9.26
N ALA A 80 -9.30 1.38 9.19
CA ALA A 80 -10.17 1.32 10.37
C ALA A 80 -9.97 0.02 11.17
N GLU A 81 -9.79 -1.13 10.50
CA GLU A 81 -9.51 -2.43 11.14
C GLU A 81 -8.21 -2.44 11.95
N ARG A 82 -7.25 -1.57 11.61
CA ARG A 82 -5.96 -1.46 12.30
C ARG A 82 -5.97 -0.48 13.47
N MET A 83 -7.08 0.22 13.69
CA MET A 83 -7.22 1.15 14.79
C MET A 83 -7.29 0.40 16.13
N PRO A 84 -6.65 0.93 17.20
CA PRO A 84 -6.69 0.32 18.52
C PRO A 84 -8.05 0.54 19.24
N ILE A 85 -8.96 1.30 18.63
CA ILE A 85 -10.29 1.64 19.16
C ILE A 85 -11.36 1.35 18.11
N PRO A 86 -12.61 1.06 18.53
CA PRO A 86 -13.72 0.83 17.61
C PRO A 86 -13.84 1.95 16.57
N THR A 87 -13.67 1.59 15.30
CA THR A 87 -13.69 2.54 14.19
C THR A 87 -14.70 2.09 13.15
N THR A 88 -15.67 2.95 12.83
CA THR A 88 -16.68 2.69 11.80
C THR A 88 -16.40 3.52 10.56
N VAL A 89 -16.70 2.94 9.39
CA VAL A 89 -16.53 3.61 8.09
C VAL A 89 -17.88 3.66 7.40
N THR A 90 -18.32 4.86 7.02
CA THR A 90 -19.49 5.09 6.18
C THR A 90 -19.06 5.87 4.95
N ALA A 91 -19.48 5.42 3.77
CA ALA A 91 -19.19 6.12 2.53
C ALA A 91 -20.41 6.13 1.62
N TYR A 92 -20.76 7.33 1.17
CA TYR A 92 -21.84 7.58 0.23
C TYR A 92 -21.22 8.06 -1.09
N VAL A 93 -20.29 7.26 -1.61
CA VAL A 93 -19.64 7.51 -2.90
C VAL A 93 -19.60 6.19 -3.68
N PRO A 94 -20.27 6.09 -4.83
CA PRO A 94 -20.22 4.88 -5.65
C PRO A 94 -18.80 4.58 -6.12
N ALA A 95 -18.45 3.30 -6.15
CA ALA A 95 -17.13 2.86 -6.62
C ALA A 95 -16.89 3.30 -8.08
N GLY A 96 -15.71 3.85 -8.36
CA GLY A 96 -15.31 4.25 -9.71
C GLY A 96 -15.78 5.64 -10.17
N GLU A 97 -16.51 6.39 -9.34
CA GLU A 97 -16.92 7.77 -9.68
C GLU A 97 -15.87 8.84 -9.39
N LEU A 98 -14.86 8.54 -8.56
CA LEU A 98 -13.84 9.50 -8.19
C LEU A 98 -12.64 9.45 -9.15
N PRO A 99 -12.09 10.61 -9.55
CA PRO A 99 -10.78 10.66 -10.17
C PRO A 99 -9.71 10.03 -9.26
N THR A 100 -8.72 9.39 -9.85
CA THR A 100 -7.60 8.74 -9.13
C THR A 100 -6.97 9.64 -8.08
N ASP A 101 -6.71 10.89 -8.44
CA ASP A 101 -6.03 11.83 -7.55
C ASP A 101 -6.92 12.19 -6.35
N ALA A 102 -8.24 12.19 -6.52
CA ALA A 102 -9.19 12.39 -5.44
C ALA A 102 -9.25 11.17 -4.51
N GLU A 103 -9.22 9.95 -5.05
CA GLU A 103 -9.13 8.72 -4.25
C GLU A 103 -7.87 8.69 -3.39
N SER A 104 -6.71 9.00 -3.98
CA SER A 104 -5.43 9.06 -3.23
C SER A 104 -5.47 10.13 -2.15
N THR A 105 -5.96 11.34 -2.50
CA THR A 105 -6.05 12.45 -1.55
C THR A 105 -6.93 12.09 -0.36
N LEU A 106 -8.11 11.50 -0.62
CA LEU A 106 -9.01 11.05 0.43
C LEU A 106 -8.39 9.96 1.31
N TYR A 107 -7.74 8.97 0.70
CA TYR A 107 -7.07 7.91 1.44
C TYR A 107 -6.01 8.48 2.40
N PHE A 108 -5.10 9.32 1.91
CA PHE A 108 -4.02 9.88 2.75
C PHE A 108 -4.57 10.82 3.82
N THR A 109 -5.62 11.58 3.50
CA THR A 109 -6.32 12.42 4.49
C THR A 109 -6.89 11.59 5.62
N VAL A 110 -7.57 10.48 5.30
CA VAL A 110 -8.14 9.58 6.31
C VAL A 110 -7.03 8.89 7.12
N SER A 111 -5.97 8.41 6.46
CA SER A 111 -4.82 7.77 7.13
C SER A 111 -4.16 8.70 8.15
N GLU A 112 -3.96 9.96 7.78
CA GLU A 112 -3.36 10.96 8.66
C GLU A 112 -4.31 11.34 9.80
N ALA A 113 -5.60 11.51 9.51
CA ALA A 113 -6.61 11.78 10.54
C ALA A 113 -6.67 10.65 11.59
N LEU A 114 -6.68 9.39 11.15
CA LEU A 114 -6.65 8.23 12.04
C LEU A 114 -5.35 8.13 12.84
N THR A 115 -4.21 8.46 12.22
CA THR A 115 -2.92 8.55 12.93
C THR A 115 -2.97 9.61 14.04
N ASN A 116 -3.56 10.76 13.76
CA ASN A 116 -3.75 11.83 14.75
C ASN A 116 -4.71 11.43 15.86
N VAL A 117 -5.77 10.67 15.57
CA VAL A 117 -6.64 10.10 16.59
C VAL A 117 -5.84 9.23 17.57
N VAL A 118 -5.03 8.30 17.06
CA VAL A 118 -4.22 7.40 17.89
C VAL A 118 -3.20 8.16 18.73
N LYS A 119 -2.54 9.16 18.13
CA LYS A 119 -1.47 9.91 18.79
C LYS A 119 -1.98 10.95 19.78
N LEU A 120 -3.13 11.56 19.51
CA LEU A 120 -3.51 12.84 20.13
C LEU A 120 -4.89 12.85 20.78
N ALA A 121 -5.86 12.03 20.33
CA ALA A 121 -7.27 12.30 20.61
C ALA A 121 -7.82 11.67 21.90
N ALA A 122 -7.08 10.78 22.59
CA ALA A 122 -7.59 10.01 23.73
C ALA A 122 -9.02 9.44 23.50
N ALA A 123 -9.35 9.13 22.24
CA ALA A 123 -10.69 8.80 21.81
C ALA A 123 -11.04 7.35 22.20
N THR A 124 -12.30 7.11 22.55
CA THR A 124 -12.81 5.76 22.85
C THR A 124 -13.45 5.08 21.64
N SER A 125 -13.77 5.84 20.60
CA SER A 125 -14.25 5.36 19.31
C SER A 125 -13.98 6.40 18.22
N THR A 126 -14.10 5.99 16.95
CA THR A 126 -13.90 6.88 15.80
C THR A 126 -14.88 6.53 14.68
N GLN A 127 -15.27 7.54 13.91
CA GLN A 127 -16.10 7.36 12.71
C GLN A 127 -15.45 8.09 11.54
N VAL A 128 -15.37 7.40 10.40
CA VAL A 128 -14.90 7.96 9.14
C VAL A 128 -16.09 8.04 8.19
N GLY A 129 -16.49 9.26 7.83
CA GLY A 129 -17.54 9.54 6.87
C GLY A 129 -16.97 10.09 5.56
N ILE A 130 -17.28 9.47 4.42
CA ILE A 130 -16.91 9.96 3.09
C ILE A 130 -18.19 10.31 2.32
N ASN A 131 -18.38 11.59 2.02
CA ASN A 131 -19.58 12.11 1.37
C ASN A 131 -19.21 13.06 0.23
N ARG A 132 -20.01 13.10 -0.84
CA ARG A 132 -19.92 14.18 -1.82
C ARG A 132 -20.53 15.44 -1.21
N VAL A 133 -19.88 16.59 -1.40
CA VAL A 133 -20.45 17.87 -0.96
C VAL A 133 -21.77 18.11 -1.68
N GLY A 134 -22.86 18.23 -0.93
CA GLY A 134 -24.23 18.34 -1.45
C GLY A 134 -25.10 17.10 -1.19
N ASP A 135 -24.48 15.94 -0.92
CA ASP A 135 -25.20 14.81 -0.34
C ASP A 135 -25.40 15.11 1.15
N ASN A 136 -26.65 15.17 1.58
CA ASN A 136 -26.99 15.46 2.97
C ASN A 136 -26.78 14.21 3.83
N PRO A 137 -25.69 14.09 4.62
CA PRO A 137 -25.47 12.90 5.41
C PRO A 137 -26.36 13.00 6.65
N ARG A 138 -27.30 12.06 6.82
CA ARG A 138 -28.01 11.90 8.10
C ARG A 138 -27.06 11.17 9.05
N TRP A 139 -26.44 11.92 9.96
CA TRP A 139 -25.64 11.42 11.07
C TRP A 139 -26.53 11.03 12.25
#